data_AF-A0A9E2YZU4-F1
#
_entry.id   AF-A0A9E2YZU4-F1
#
_cell.length_a   1.000
_cell.length_b   1.000
_cell.length_c   1.000
_cell.angle_alpha   90.00
_cell.angle_beta   90.00
_cell.angle_gamma   90.00
#
_symmetry.space_group_name_H-M   'P 1'
#
loop_
_entity.id
_entity.type
_entity.pdbx_description
1 polymer ?
#
loop_
_entity_poly.entity_id
_entity_poly.type
_entity_poly.pdbx_seq_one_letter_code
_entity_poly.pdbx_strand_id
1 'polypeptide(L)'
;GAAGLTAIKQCGGLALVQDPSDAIADEMPLRALEATTVDLCVPGARIGDVLSDLAREEPGTRLPVPPEIRLEVEIAAGERIGSESLARIADPAPLTCPSCGGVLSELKMAHPLRFRCQVGHAYTADALAKEQEGRVDEALRVALRIIEERAELVHRMAQDGRHSGRAAVAQMYDARAAEYREYADMIRRVVLQSLEPKAPKPES
;
A
#
# COMPACT_ATOMS: atom_id res chain seq x y z
N GLY A 1 9.14 -4.90 13.12
CA GLY A 1 8.97 -5.73 11.91
C GLY A 1 10.32 -6.20 11.40
N ALA A 2 10.37 -7.18 10.48
CA ALA A 2 11.60 -7.87 10.06
C ALA A 2 12.72 -6.92 9.57
N ALA A 3 12.41 -5.97 8.69
CA ALA A 3 13.40 -4.99 8.19
C ALA A 3 14.01 -4.12 9.30
N GLY A 4 13.21 -3.73 10.30
CA GLY A 4 13.71 -3.00 11.47
C GLY A 4 14.63 -3.86 12.34
N LEU A 5 14.37 -5.16 12.44
CA LEU A 5 15.23 -6.09 13.18
C LEU A 5 16.59 -6.26 12.49
N THR A 6 16.60 -6.36 11.15
CA THR A 6 17.83 -6.33 10.35
C THR A 6 18.63 -5.04 10.58
N ALA A 7 17.95 -3.88 10.58
CA ALA A 7 18.57 -2.59 10.86
C ALA A 7 19.20 -2.54 12.27
N ILE A 8 18.53 -3.09 13.28
CA ILE A 8 19.08 -3.22 14.64
C ILE A 8 20.36 -4.07 14.63
N LYS A 9 20.37 -5.22 13.95
CA LYS A 9 21.57 -6.08 13.84
C LYS A 9 22.74 -5.37 13.16
N GLN A 10 22.48 -4.61 12.09
CA GLN A 10 23.51 -3.84 11.38
C GLN A 10 24.14 -2.75 12.25
N CYS A 11 23.42 -2.26 13.25
CA CYS A 11 23.91 -1.30 14.24
C CYS A 11 24.57 -1.95 15.47
N GLY A 12 24.72 -3.28 15.49
CA GLY A 12 25.30 -4.04 16.59
C GLY A 12 24.32 -4.40 17.71
N GLY A 13 23.02 -4.25 17.48
CA GLY A 13 21.99 -4.63 18.44
C GLY A 13 21.71 -6.14 18.46
N LEU A 14 20.89 -6.55 19.43
CA LEU A 14 20.44 -7.92 19.62
C LEU A 14 19.05 -8.11 19.00
N ALA A 15 18.85 -9.23 18.30
CA ALA A 15 17.58 -9.64 17.73
C ALA A 15 16.93 -10.76 18.56
N LEU A 16 15.79 -10.44 19.15
CA LEU A 16 14.92 -11.36 19.88
C LEU A 16 13.62 -11.54 19.10
N VAL A 17 13.17 -12.78 18.90
CA VAL A 17 11.86 -13.11 18.33
C VAL A 17 11.09 -14.07 19.24
N GLN A 18 9.76 -14.01 19.17
CA GLN A 18 8.89 -15.02 19.77
C GLN A 18 9.03 -16.34 19.00
N ASP A 19 8.99 -17.47 19.71
CA ASP A 19 8.97 -18.79 19.09
C ASP A 19 7.75 -18.92 18.16
N PRO A 20 7.94 -19.19 16.85
CA PRO A 20 6.83 -19.31 15.91
C PRO A 20 5.80 -20.37 16.32
N SER A 21 6.21 -21.41 17.05
CA SER A 21 5.33 -22.49 17.49
C SER A 21 4.33 -22.09 18.58
N ASP A 22 4.58 -20.97 19.29
CA ASP A 22 3.68 -20.44 20.33
C ASP A 22 3.04 -19.09 19.97
N ALA A 23 3.38 -18.56 18.79
CA ALA A 23 2.86 -17.30 18.30
C ALA A 23 1.42 -17.46 17.79
N ILE A 24 0.52 -16.55 18.20
CA ILE A 24 -0.86 -16.48 17.67
C ILE A 24 -0.84 -16.17 16.16
N ALA A 25 0.14 -15.40 15.70
CA ALA A 25 0.41 -15.11 14.29
C ALA A 25 1.91 -15.33 14.05
N ASP A 26 2.25 -16.47 13.44
CA ASP A 26 3.61 -16.97 13.24
C ASP A 26 4.34 -16.32 12.06
N GLU A 27 3.61 -15.73 11.11
CA GLU A 27 4.17 -15.08 9.93
C GLU A 27 5.26 -14.06 10.28
N MET A 28 5.03 -13.21 11.30
CA MET A 28 6.00 -12.18 11.67
C MET A 28 7.31 -12.74 12.24
N PRO A 29 7.29 -13.66 13.23
CA PRO A 29 8.49 -14.38 13.68
C PRO A 29 9.22 -15.11 12.55
N LEU A 30 8.50 -15.82 11.68
CA LEU A 30 9.09 -16.56 10.56
C LEU A 30 9.82 -15.62 9.60
N ARG A 31 9.20 -14.49 9.22
CA ARG A 31 9.85 -13.47 8.38
C ARG A 31 11.08 -12.85 9.03
N ALA A 32 11.08 -12.70 10.35
CA ALA A 32 12.24 -12.18 11.06
C ALA A 32 13.43 -13.17 11.03
N LEU A 33 13.15 -14.47 11.22
CA LEU A 33 14.14 -15.55 11.12
C LEU A 33 14.73 -15.68 9.70
N GLU A 34 13.91 -15.48 8.67
CA GLU A 34 14.38 -15.45 7.27
C GLU A 34 15.24 -14.21 6.96
N ALA A 35 14.91 -13.06 7.54
CA ALA A 35 15.49 -11.77 7.15
C ALA A 35 16.82 -11.42 7.84
N THR A 36 17.11 -11.98 9.01
CA THR A 36 18.33 -11.66 9.75
C THR A 36 18.73 -12.75 10.74
N THR A 37 19.98 -12.71 11.20
CA THR A 37 20.43 -13.59 12.28
C THR A 37 19.74 -13.18 13.58
N VAL A 38 18.88 -14.06 14.08
CA VAL A 38 18.21 -13.92 15.37
C VAL A 38 19.11 -14.51 16.46
N ASP A 39 19.35 -13.74 17.53
CA ASP A 39 20.20 -14.16 18.65
C ASP A 39 19.42 -15.02 19.65
N LEU A 40 18.13 -14.69 19.85
CA LEU A 40 17.26 -15.37 20.79
C LEU A 40 15.89 -15.65 20.18
N CYS A 41 15.46 -16.91 20.26
CA CYS A 41 14.11 -17.35 19.93
C CYS A 41 13.52 -17.97 21.21
N VAL A 42 12.46 -17.39 21.76
CA VAL A 42 11.92 -17.80 23.06
C VAL A 42 10.40 -17.82 23.08
N PRO A 43 9.78 -18.66 23.93
CA PRO A 43 8.34 -18.63 24.14
C PRO A 43 7.84 -17.25 24.57
N GLY A 44 6.65 -16.85 24.12
CA GLY A 44 6.02 -15.57 24.41
C GLY A 44 5.96 -15.26 25.91
N ALA A 45 5.72 -16.29 26.73
CA ALA A 45 5.67 -16.17 28.19
C ALA A 45 7.02 -15.76 28.83
N ARG A 46 8.16 -16.00 28.17
CA ARG A 46 9.49 -15.65 28.68
C ARG A 46 10.06 -14.35 28.12
N ILE A 47 9.42 -13.76 27.11
CA ILE A 47 9.95 -12.54 26.48
C ILE A 47 10.16 -11.42 27.51
N GLY A 48 9.21 -11.26 28.45
CA GLY A 48 9.31 -10.25 29.51
C GLY A 48 10.54 -10.43 30.40
N ASP A 49 10.80 -11.66 30.85
CA ASP A 49 11.94 -12.00 31.70
C ASP A 49 13.26 -11.75 30.96
N VAL A 50 13.35 -12.24 29.72
CA VAL A 50 14.53 -12.06 28.85
C VAL A 50 14.83 -10.58 28.62
N LEU A 51 13.82 -9.76 28.33
CA LEU A 51 14.00 -8.32 28.16
C LEU A 51 14.45 -7.64 29.46
N SER A 52 13.94 -8.08 30.61
CA SER A 52 14.34 -7.55 31.93
C SER A 52 15.80 -7.84 32.25
N ASP A 53 16.28 -9.03 31.87
CA ASP A 53 17.67 -9.44 32.08
C ASP A 53 18.59 -8.67 31.12
N LEU A 54 18.27 -8.63 29.82
CA LEU A 54 19.04 -7.87 28.82
C LEU A 54 19.14 -6.38 29.15
N ALA A 55 18.09 -5.78 29.72
CA ALA A 55 18.10 -4.37 30.11
C ALA A 55 19.05 -4.07 31.29
N ARG A 56 19.46 -5.09 32.04
CA ARG A 56 20.41 -4.97 33.16
C ARG A 56 21.86 -5.26 32.75
N GLU A 57 22.09 -5.77 31.54
CA GLU A 57 23.42 -6.00 31.01
C GLU A 57 24.06 -4.70 30.51
N GLU A 58 25.39 -4.63 30.54
CA GLU A 58 26.09 -3.52 29.88
C GLU A 58 25.90 -3.61 28.36
N PRO A 59 25.59 -2.50 27.69
CA PRO A 59 25.40 -2.51 26.25
C PRO A 59 26.70 -2.89 25.54
N GLY A 60 26.57 -3.77 24.55
CA GLY A 60 27.69 -4.18 23.69
C GLY A 60 28.27 -3.05 22.84
N THR A 61 29.29 -3.40 22.06
CA THR A 61 29.97 -2.46 21.17
C THR A 61 29.01 -1.87 20.14
N ARG A 62 28.86 -0.54 20.14
CA ARG A 62 28.10 0.16 19.11
C ARG A 62 28.86 0.12 17.79
N LEU A 63 28.19 -0.32 16.74
CA LEU A 63 28.72 -0.22 15.38
C LEU A 63 28.34 1.16 14.79
N PRO A 64 29.14 1.70 13.85
CA PRO A 64 28.74 2.88 13.09
C PRO A 64 27.42 2.61 12.37
N VAL A 65 26.44 3.50 12.55
CA VAL A 65 25.14 3.37 11.90
C VAL A 65 25.34 3.55 10.38
N PRO A 66 24.93 2.58 9.55
CA PRO A 66 24.99 2.70 8.10
C PRO A 66 24.28 3.98 7.61
N PRO A 67 24.84 4.70 6.61
CA PRO A 67 24.25 5.92 6.08
C PRO A 67 22.80 5.74 5.62
N GLU A 68 22.45 4.57 5.09
CA GLU A 68 21.11 4.25 4.58
C GLU A 68 20.09 4.18 5.71
N ILE A 69 20.46 3.57 6.85
CA ILE A 69 19.60 3.49 8.05
C ILE A 69 19.43 4.88 8.68
N ARG A 70 20.54 5.62 8.83
CA ARG A 70 20.50 6.98 9.36
C ARG A 70 19.51 7.84 8.60
N LEU A 71 19.64 7.79 7.28
CA LEU A 71 18.78 8.54 6.39
C LEU A 71 17.34 8.07 6.53
N GLU A 72 17.07 6.76 6.51
CA GLU A 72 15.71 6.22 6.71
C GLU A 72 15.02 6.79 7.97
N VAL A 73 15.76 6.86 9.08
CA VAL A 73 15.29 7.43 10.36
C VAL A 73 15.10 8.94 10.27
N GLU A 74 16.05 9.69 9.71
CA GLU A 74 15.95 11.14 9.50
C GLU A 74 14.69 11.49 8.69
N ILE A 75 14.40 10.74 7.62
CA ILE A 75 13.18 10.96 6.85
C ILE A 75 11.91 10.56 7.67
N ALA A 76 11.96 9.46 8.43
CA ALA A 76 10.82 8.96 9.21
C ALA A 76 10.47 9.89 10.40
N ALA A 77 11.48 10.57 10.95
CA ALA A 77 11.33 11.62 11.96
C ALA A 77 10.64 12.89 11.41
N GLY A 78 10.34 12.94 10.11
CA GLY A 78 9.68 14.07 9.48
C GLY A 78 10.60 15.25 9.24
N GLU A 79 11.92 15.07 9.38
CA GLU A 79 12.87 16.08 8.93
C GLU A 79 12.76 16.19 7.42
N ARG A 80 12.52 17.42 6.93
CA ARG A 80 12.44 17.70 5.50
C ARG A 80 13.81 17.43 4.90
N ILE A 81 13.95 16.27 4.28
CA ILE A 81 15.12 15.99 3.47
C ILE A 81 15.00 16.85 2.23
N GLY A 82 15.92 17.80 2.11
CA GLY A 82 16.05 18.62 0.91
C GLY A 82 16.19 17.74 -0.33
N SER A 83 15.67 18.21 -1.45
CA SER A 83 15.70 17.50 -2.75
C SER A 83 17.09 16.98 -3.13
N GLU A 84 18.14 17.69 -2.72
CA GLU A 84 19.54 17.34 -2.98
C GLU A 84 20.02 16.09 -2.22
N SER A 85 19.55 15.90 -0.98
CA SER A 85 19.86 14.71 -0.18
C SER A 85 19.07 13.49 -0.66
N LEU A 86 17.83 13.69 -1.11
CA LEU A 86 17.00 12.62 -1.66
C LEU A 86 17.59 12.08 -2.98
N ALA A 87 18.12 12.94 -3.85
CA ALA A 87 18.73 12.52 -5.12
C ALA A 87 19.96 11.61 -4.95
N ARG A 88 20.65 11.67 -3.81
CA ARG A 88 21.81 10.80 -3.52
C ARG A 88 21.41 9.35 -3.28
N ILE A 89 20.20 9.13 -2.77
CA ILE A 89 19.74 7.82 -2.31
C ILE A 89 18.51 7.31 -3.06
N ALA A 90 17.93 8.13 -3.93
CA ALA A 90 16.75 7.79 -4.67
C ALA A 90 16.77 8.43 -6.06
N ASP A 91 16.23 7.72 -7.05
CA ASP A 91 15.97 8.27 -8.37
C ASP A 91 14.47 8.57 -8.52
N PRO A 92 14.08 9.68 -9.17
CA PRO A 92 12.67 9.96 -9.43
C PRO A 92 12.02 8.82 -10.23
N ALA A 93 10.86 8.35 -9.75
CA ALA A 93 10.05 7.37 -10.45
C ALA A 93 8.81 8.06 -11.03
N PRO A 94 8.40 7.75 -12.27
CA PRO A 94 7.17 8.30 -12.87
C PRO A 94 5.92 7.61 -12.29
N LEU A 95 5.85 7.49 -10.96
CA LEU A 95 4.78 6.86 -10.21
C LEU A 95 4.23 7.83 -9.17
N THR A 96 2.93 7.70 -8.86
CA THR A 96 2.23 8.57 -7.93
C THR A 96 1.98 7.87 -6.60
N CYS A 97 2.25 8.59 -5.50
CA CYS A 97 1.98 8.13 -4.15
C CYS A 97 0.47 7.95 -3.93
N PRO A 98 0.02 6.73 -3.59
CA PRO A 98 -1.40 6.48 -3.36
C PRO A 98 -2.02 7.31 -2.25
N SER A 99 -1.25 7.62 -1.19
CA SER A 99 -1.78 8.30 0.00
C SER A 99 -1.85 9.83 -0.12
N CYS A 100 -1.00 10.46 -0.94
CA CYS A 100 -0.97 11.94 -1.04
C CYS A 100 -0.97 12.51 -2.46
N GLY A 101 -0.92 11.68 -3.50
CA GLY A 101 -0.86 12.14 -4.89
C GLY A 101 0.48 12.75 -5.32
N GLY A 102 1.49 12.76 -4.45
CA GLY A 102 2.83 13.25 -4.76
C GLY A 102 3.65 12.30 -5.64
N VAL A 103 4.74 12.80 -6.22
CA VAL A 103 5.68 11.98 -7.01
C VAL A 103 6.48 11.04 -6.10
N LEU A 104 6.67 9.80 -6.54
CA LEU A 104 7.50 8.81 -5.87
C LEU A 104 8.96 8.87 -6.38
N SER A 105 9.88 8.44 -5.53
CA SER A 105 11.27 8.16 -5.85
C SER A 105 11.59 6.72 -5.46
N GLU A 106 12.32 6.02 -6.32
CA GLU A 106 12.84 4.68 -6.08
C GLU A 106 14.14 4.77 -5.28
N LEU A 107 14.26 4.01 -4.19
CA LEU A 107 15.47 4.00 -3.38
C LEU A 107 16.59 3.19 -4.06
N LYS A 108 17.75 3.81 -4.24
CA LYS A 108 18.98 3.20 -4.77
C LYS A 108 19.44 2.06 -3.86
N MET A 109 19.85 0.95 -4.47
CA MET A 109 20.44 -0.20 -3.76
C MET A 109 19.56 -0.80 -2.65
N ALA A 110 18.25 -0.54 -2.68
CA ALA A 110 17.30 -1.13 -1.73
C ALA A 110 16.85 -2.52 -2.22
N HIS A 111 17.04 -3.54 -1.38
CA HIS A 111 16.42 -4.84 -1.59
C HIS A 111 15.62 -5.26 -0.34
N PRO A 112 14.30 -5.52 -0.45
CA PRO A 112 13.46 -5.48 -1.67
C PRO A 112 13.32 -4.06 -2.26
N LEU A 113 12.81 -3.96 -3.49
CA LEU A 113 12.59 -2.68 -4.18
C LEU A 113 11.65 -1.78 -3.37
N ARG A 114 12.06 -0.54 -3.10
CA ARG A 114 11.36 0.40 -2.22
C ARG A 114 11.15 1.75 -2.89
N PHE A 115 10.01 2.36 -2.60
CA PHE A 115 9.60 3.67 -3.09
C PHE A 115 9.26 4.60 -1.94
N ARG A 116 9.45 5.91 -2.15
CA ARG A 116 9.08 6.94 -1.18
C ARG A 116 8.57 8.21 -1.82
N CYS A 117 7.59 8.87 -1.21
CA CYS A 117 7.12 10.18 -1.64
C CYS A 117 7.82 11.34 -0.92
N GLN A 118 7.70 12.55 -1.48
CA GLN A 118 8.32 13.77 -0.96
C GLN A 118 7.88 14.16 0.47
N VAL A 119 6.71 13.67 0.91
CA VAL A 119 6.17 13.94 2.26
C VAL A 119 6.37 12.77 3.23
N GLY A 120 7.05 11.69 2.80
CA GLY A 120 7.54 10.65 3.70
C GLY A 120 6.87 9.27 3.61
N HIS A 121 5.73 9.10 2.92
CA HIS A 121 5.11 7.77 2.73
C HIS A 121 6.04 6.83 1.96
N ALA A 122 6.14 5.59 2.41
CA ALA A 122 7.05 4.58 1.86
C ALA A 122 6.31 3.28 1.55
N TYR A 123 6.74 2.61 0.49
CA TYR A 123 6.13 1.37 -0.01
C TYR A 123 7.22 0.39 -0.47
N THR A 124 7.01 -0.90 -0.31
CA THR A 124 7.70 -1.91 -1.12
C THR A 124 7.02 -2.00 -2.49
N ALA A 125 7.69 -2.59 -3.49
CA ALA A 125 7.10 -2.78 -4.82
C ALA A 125 5.77 -3.55 -4.78
N ASP A 126 5.70 -4.65 -4.04
CA ASP A 126 4.47 -5.46 -3.93
C ASP A 126 3.34 -4.69 -3.25
N ALA A 127 3.64 -3.95 -2.18
CA ALA A 127 2.66 -3.12 -1.48
C ALA A 127 2.15 -1.99 -2.37
N LEU A 128 3.03 -1.36 -3.16
CA LEU A 128 2.66 -0.30 -4.09
C LEU A 128 1.78 -0.84 -5.22
N ALA A 129 2.12 -2.00 -5.80
CA ALA A 129 1.33 -2.65 -6.84
C ALA A 129 -0.08 -2.98 -6.35
N LYS A 130 -0.20 -3.57 -5.16
CA LYS A 130 -1.48 -3.90 -4.53
C LYS A 130 -2.33 -2.66 -4.26
N GLU A 131 -1.71 -1.57 -3.81
CA GLU A 131 -2.41 -0.31 -3.58
C GLU A 131 -2.88 0.34 -4.90
N GLN A 132 -2.11 0.20 -5.98
CA GLN A 132 -2.51 0.67 -7.31
C GLN A 132 -3.71 -0.11 -7.87
N GLU A 133 -3.76 -1.43 -7.66
CA GLU A 133 -4.93 -2.25 -8.02
C GLU A 133 -6.19 -1.74 -7.32
N GLY A 134 -6.13 -1.51 -6.01
CA GLY A 134 -7.27 -0.96 -5.25
C GLY A 134 -7.74 0.42 -5.74
N ARG A 135 -6.83 1.26 -6.23
CA ARG A 135 -7.18 2.57 -6.81
C ARG A 135 -7.87 2.46 -8.17
N VAL A 136 -7.51 1.47 -8.99
CA VAL A 136 -8.20 1.22 -10.26
C VAL A 136 -9.64 0.81 -9.98
N ASP A 137 -9.85 -0.12 -9.05
CA ASP A 137 -11.18 -0.55 -8.64
C ASP A 137 -12.02 0.61 -8.12
N GLU A 138 -11.43 1.45 -7.27
CA GLU A 138 -12.13 2.62 -6.73
C GLU A 138 -12.48 3.65 -7.83
N ALA A 139 -11.55 3.92 -8.74
CA ALA A 139 -11.82 4.79 -9.88
C ALA A 139 -12.97 4.26 -10.75
N LEU A 140 -13.03 2.95 -10.98
CA LEU A 140 -14.12 2.32 -11.72
C LEU A 140 -15.44 2.36 -10.96
N ARG A 141 -15.45 2.17 -9.63
CA ARG A 141 -16.66 2.32 -8.80
C ARG A 141 -17.19 3.75 -8.85
N VAL A 142 -16.31 4.75 -8.76
CA VAL A 142 -16.68 6.16 -8.88
C VAL A 142 -17.24 6.45 -10.28
N ALA A 143 -16.60 5.96 -11.34
CA ALA A 143 -17.07 6.14 -12.71
C ALA A 143 -18.46 5.50 -12.93
N LEU A 144 -18.67 4.27 -12.43
CA LEU A 144 -19.95 3.57 -12.49
C LEU A 144 -21.05 4.40 -11.83
N ARG A 145 -20.81 4.87 -10.60
CA ARG A 145 -21.75 5.70 -9.85
C ARG A 145 -22.13 6.96 -10.63
N ILE A 146 -21.14 7.68 -11.18
CA ILE A 146 -21.38 8.91 -11.95
C ILE A 146 -22.28 8.64 -13.17
N ILE A 147 -22.05 7.53 -13.87
CA ILE A 147 -22.83 7.18 -15.08
C ILE A 147 -24.25 6.75 -14.70
N GLU A 148 -24.43 5.99 -13.62
CA GLU A 148 -25.75 5.64 -13.09
C GLU A 148 -26.54 6.89 -12.67
N GLU A 149 -25.90 7.82 -11.96
CA GLU A 149 -26.51 9.10 -11.57
C GLU A 149 -26.92 9.93 -12.81
N ARG A 150 -26.11 9.94 -13.88
CA ARG A 150 -26.47 10.60 -15.15
C ARG A 150 -27.64 9.91 -15.86
N ALA A 151 -27.69 8.58 -15.85
CA ALA A 151 -28.80 7.82 -16.44
C ALA A 151 -30.13 8.15 -15.73
N GLU A 152 -30.10 8.19 -14.39
CA GLU A 152 -31.26 8.54 -13.57
C GLU A 152 -31.70 9.99 -13.78
N LEU A 153 -30.77 10.95 -13.80
CA LEU A 153 -31.09 12.36 -14.06
C LEU A 153 -31.81 12.53 -15.39
N VAL A 154 -31.25 11.95 -16.45
CA VAL A 154 -31.81 12.07 -17.80
C VAL A 154 -33.15 11.34 -17.89
N HIS A 155 -33.32 10.21 -17.21
CA HIS A 155 -34.62 9.53 -17.12
C HIS A 155 -35.69 10.42 -16.49
N ARG A 156 -35.37 11.14 -15.41
CA ARG A 156 -36.29 12.12 -14.80
C ARG A 156 -36.63 13.28 -15.74
N MET A 157 -35.66 13.77 -16.52
CA MET A 157 -35.92 14.80 -17.54
C MET A 157 -36.86 14.29 -18.64
N ALA A 158 -36.80 13.00 -18.99
CA ALA A 158 -37.75 12.39 -19.90
C ALA A 158 -39.17 12.34 -19.32
N GLN A 159 -39.30 11.99 -18.04
CA GLN A 159 -40.58 12.02 -17.31
C GLN A 159 -41.17 13.43 -17.25
N ASP A 160 -40.37 14.44 -16.91
CA ASP A 160 -40.80 15.84 -16.92
C ASP A 160 -41.25 16.31 -18.31
N GLY A 161 -40.51 15.92 -19.36
CA GLY A 161 -40.89 16.17 -20.75
C GLY A 161 -42.25 15.57 -21.10
N ARG A 162 -42.56 14.35 -20.62
CA ARG A 162 -43.88 13.72 -20.77
C ARG A 162 -44.97 14.51 -20.05
N HIS A 163 -44.74 14.87 -18.79
CA HIS A 163 -45.70 15.64 -17.98
C HIS A 163 -46.01 17.01 -18.59
N SER A 164 -45.01 17.63 -19.22
CA SER A 164 -45.12 18.93 -19.88
C SER A 164 -45.63 18.84 -21.34
N GLY A 165 -46.02 17.66 -21.83
CA GLY A 165 -46.52 17.46 -23.20
C GLY A 165 -45.45 17.57 -24.30
N ARG A 166 -44.16 17.57 -23.95
CA ARG A 166 -43.02 17.72 -24.86
C ARG A 166 -42.50 16.34 -25.29
N ALA A 167 -43.27 15.62 -26.09
CA ALA A 167 -42.99 14.22 -26.46
C ALA A 167 -41.61 14.00 -27.12
N ALA A 168 -41.20 14.90 -28.03
CA ALA A 168 -39.89 14.79 -28.70
C ALA A 168 -38.71 14.93 -27.72
N VAL A 169 -38.83 15.83 -26.72
CA VAL A 169 -37.82 16.02 -25.68
C VAL A 169 -37.75 14.79 -24.78
N ALA A 170 -38.90 14.22 -24.44
CA ALA A 170 -38.96 12.98 -23.65
C ALA A 170 -38.26 11.82 -24.35
N GLN A 171 -38.54 11.60 -25.64
CA GLN A 171 -37.89 10.54 -26.44
C GLN A 171 -36.37 10.72 -26.53
N MET A 172 -35.91 11.96 -26.75
CA MET A 172 -34.48 12.27 -26.79
C MET A 172 -33.78 11.89 -25.46
N TYR A 173 -34.40 12.21 -24.32
CA TYR A 173 -33.83 11.87 -23.02
C TYR A 173 -33.94 10.36 -22.71
N ASP A 174 -35.02 9.68 -23.07
CA ASP A 174 -35.09 8.21 -22.90
C ASP A 174 -33.97 7.49 -23.66
N ALA A 175 -33.69 7.90 -24.91
CA ALA A 175 -32.61 7.33 -25.70
C ALA A 175 -31.24 7.52 -25.02
N ARG A 176 -31.00 8.70 -24.45
CA ARG A 176 -29.74 8.99 -23.75
C ARG A 176 -29.63 8.29 -22.39
N ALA A 177 -30.75 8.09 -21.69
CA ALA A 177 -30.77 7.26 -20.48
C ALA A 177 -30.49 5.78 -20.80
N ALA A 178 -30.96 5.26 -21.94
CA ALA A 178 -30.63 3.92 -22.40
C ALA A 178 -29.11 3.78 -22.70
N GLU A 179 -28.53 4.74 -23.42
CA GLU A 179 -27.09 4.79 -23.71
C GLU A 179 -26.24 4.79 -22.42
N TYR A 180 -26.60 5.63 -21.43
CA TYR A 180 -25.88 5.63 -20.15
C TYR A 180 -26.04 4.33 -19.35
N ARG A 181 -27.17 3.64 -19.44
CA ARG A 181 -27.32 2.31 -18.85
C ARG A 181 -26.43 1.27 -19.51
N GLU A 182 -26.27 1.31 -20.83
CA GLU A 182 -25.33 0.44 -21.54
C GLU A 182 -23.87 0.68 -21.10
N TYR A 183 -23.48 1.95 -20.91
CA TYR A 183 -22.16 2.28 -20.36
C TYR A 183 -21.98 1.80 -18.92
N ALA A 184 -22.98 1.96 -18.06
CA ALA A 184 -22.96 1.44 -16.70
C ALA A 184 -22.80 -0.09 -16.69
N ASP A 185 -23.54 -0.80 -17.53
CA ASP A 185 -23.46 -2.26 -17.65
C ASP A 185 -22.08 -2.72 -18.14
N MET A 186 -21.47 -1.99 -19.08
CA MET A 186 -20.11 -2.26 -19.54
C MET A 186 -19.10 -2.12 -18.40
N ILE A 187 -19.16 -1.02 -17.64
CA ILE A 187 -18.25 -0.79 -16.50
C ILE A 187 -18.49 -1.85 -15.41
N ARG A 188 -19.75 -2.18 -15.11
CA ARG A 188 -20.09 -3.21 -14.13
C ARG A 188 -19.48 -4.56 -14.48
N ARG A 189 -19.52 -4.97 -15.75
CA ARG A 189 -18.87 -6.21 -16.21
C ARG A 189 -17.36 -6.19 -15.97
N VAL A 190 -16.70 -5.08 -16.28
CA VAL A 190 -15.24 -4.94 -16.07
C VAL A 190 -14.91 -5.00 -14.58
N VAL A 191 -15.64 -4.27 -13.73
CA VAL A 191 -15.43 -4.29 -12.27
C VAL A 191 -15.63 -5.69 -11.69
N LEU A 192 -16.66 -6.42 -12.12
CA LEU A 192 -16.91 -7.79 -11.64
C LEU A 192 -15.79 -8.75 -12.05
N GLN A 193 -15.24 -8.61 -13.27
CA GLN A 193 -14.10 -9.41 -13.72
C GLN A 193 -12.80 -9.09 -12.96
N SER A 194 -12.60 -7.83 -12.55
CA SER A 194 -11.45 -7.43 -11.72
C SER A 194 -11.53 -7.94 -10.28
N LEU A 195 -12.74 -8.17 -9.75
CA LEU A 195 -12.97 -8.66 -8.39
C LEU A 195 -12.93 -10.19 -8.25
N GLU A 196 -12.92 -10.95 -9.35
CA GLU A 196 -12.78 -12.40 -9.30
C GLU A 196 -11.32 -12.78 -8.95
N PRO A 197 -11.09 -13.54 -7.85
CA PRO A 197 -9.74 -13.94 -7.49
C PRO A 197 -9.14 -14.81 -8.59
N LYS A 198 -8.02 -14.36 -9.16
CA LYS A 198 -7.27 -15.12 -10.15
C LYS A 198 -6.79 -16.41 -9.51
N ALA A 199 -7.39 -17.55 -9.89
CA ALA A 199 -7.01 -18.85 -9.36
C ALA A 199 -5.49 -19.08 -9.54
N PRO A 200 -4.80 -19.66 -8.53
CA PRO A 200 -3.39 -19.96 -8.66
C PRO A 200 -3.19 -20.90 -9.86
N LYS A 201 -2.26 -20.54 -10.75
CA LYS A 201 -1.85 -21.42 -11.85
C LYS A 201 -1.21 -22.67 -11.23
N PRO A 202 -1.57 -23.90 -11.67
CA PRO A 202 -0.88 -25.09 -11.21
C PRO A 202 0.58 -25.02 -11.65
N GLU A 203 1.49 -25.21 -10.69
CA GLU A 203 2.92 -25.35 -10.95
C GLU A 203 3.15 -26.60 -11.83
N SER A 204 3.87 -26.42 -12.93
CA SER A 204 4.24 -27.46 -13.91
C SER A 204 5.62 -28.02 -13.66
#